data_AF-A0AAD9RV13-F1
#
_entry.id   AF-A0AAD9RV13-F1
#
_cell.length_a   1.000
_cell.length_b   1.000
_cell.length_c   1.000
_cell.angle_alpha   90.00
_cell.angle_beta   90.00
_cell.angle_gamma   90.00
#
_symmetry.space_group_name_H-M   'P 1'
#
loop_
_entity.id
_entity.type
_entity.pdbx_description
1 polymer ?
#
loop_
_entity_poly.entity_id
_entity_poly.type
_entity_poly.pdbx_seq_one_letter_code
_entity_poly.pdbx_strand_id
1 'polypeptide(L)'
;MEIRNRKEEKKRNIYRNNRIPWFGSRKLSKEVVAWIARARANLCNLDASLAETKFISYPTCPCDCLEQNLDHMLWECVLYRKERTELVENLWKKKWKPPFRIDLLKVPELESLKCVHCFILGHKLFI
;
A
#
# COMPACT_ATOMS: atom_id res chain seq x y z
N MET A 1 1.75 27.88 -14.81
CA MET A 1 0.71 26.85 -14.55
C MET A 1 0.90 25.57 -15.39
N GLU A 2 2.07 25.29 -15.97
CA GLU A 2 2.22 24.23 -17.00
C GLU A 2 2.92 22.93 -16.54
N ILE A 3 3.54 22.91 -15.35
CA ILE A 3 4.36 21.78 -14.90
C ILE A 3 3.52 20.62 -14.33
N ARG A 4 2.30 20.90 -13.84
CA ARG A 4 1.42 19.92 -13.19
C ARG A 4 0.77 18.96 -14.20
N ASN A 5 0.49 19.41 -15.41
CA ASN A 5 -0.16 18.61 -16.47
C ASN A 5 0.72 17.48 -17.03
N ARG A 6 2.03 17.72 -17.23
CA ARG A 6 2.94 16.70 -17.79
C ARG A 6 3.11 15.46 -16.92
N LYS A 7 3.04 15.60 -15.59
CA LYS A 7 3.16 14.47 -14.65
C LYS A 7 1.89 13.61 -14.64
N GLU A 8 0.72 14.23 -14.79
CA GLU A 8 -0.55 13.51 -14.90
C GLU A 8 -0.73 12.83 -16.25
N GLU A 9 -0.28 13.44 -17.35
CA GLU A 9 -0.24 12.81 -18.67
C GLU A 9 0.70 11.61 -18.71
N LYS A 10 1.91 11.72 -18.12
CA LYS A 10 2.81 10.56 -17.98
C LYS A 10 2.16 9.43 -17.17
N LYS A 11 1.45 9.75 -16.08
CA LYS A 11 0.69 8.75 -15.31
C LYS A 11 -0.43 8.11 -16.15
N ARG A 12 -1.21 8.88 -16.91
CA ARG A 12 -2.27 8.35 -17.79
C ARG A 12 -1.73 7.45 -18.91
N ASN A 13 -0.55 7.75 -19.44
CA ASN A 13 -0.01 7.02 -20.58
C ASN A 13 0.58 5.64 -20.21
N ILE A 14 0.95 5.41 -18.95
CA ILE A 14 1.45 4.11 -18.48
C ILE A 14 0.35 3.03 -18.46
N TYR A 15 -0.92 3.43 -18.24
CA TYR A 15 -2.04 2.50 -18.14
C TYR A 15 -2.68 2.14 -19.48
N ARG A 16 -2.48 2.92 -20.54
CA ARG A 16 -3.19 2.73 -21.82
C ARG A 16 -2.60 1.64 -22.73
N ASN A 17 -1.36 1.20 -22.52
CA ASN A 17 -0.68 0.33 -23.48
C ASN A 17 -0.57 -1.15 -23.07
N ASN A 18 -1.09 -1.53 -21.90
CA ASN A 18 -1.16 -2.93 -21.46
C ASN A 18 -2.63 -3.34 -21.33
N ARG A 19 -3.17 -4.07 -22.32
CA ARG A 19 -4.52 -4.66 -22.25
C ARG A 19 -4.61 -5.75 -21.17
N ILE A 20 -3.48 -6.21 -20.67
CA ILE A 20 -3.37 -7.23 -19.64
C ILE A 20 -3.17 -6.53 -18.28
N PRO A 21 -4.04 -6.77 -17.30
CA PRO A 21 -3.86 -6.25 -15.94
C PRO A 21 -2.49 -6.62 -15.37
N TRP A 22 -1.98 -5.86 -14.40
CA TRP A 22 -0.66 -6.13 -13.78
C TRP A 22 -0.55 -7.53 -13.13
N PHE A 23 -1.70 -8.17 -12.87
CA PHE A 23 -1.85 -9.54 -12.36
C PHE A 23 -2.31 -10.57 -13.41
N GLY A 24 -2.54 -10.19 -14.67
CA GLY A 24 -3.20 -11.05 -15.66
C GLY A 24 -2.46 -12.35 -16.01
N SER A 25 -1.13 -12.38 -15.85
CA SER A 25 -0.31 -13.58 -16.04
C SER A 25 0.03 -14.33 -14.74
N ARG A 26 -0.56 -13.95 -13.61
CA ARG A 26 -0.11 -14.36 -12.27
C ARG A 26 -1.17 -15.19 -11.55
N LYS A 27 -0.73 -16.25 -10.85
CA LYS A 27 -1.59 -17.02 -9.94
C LYS A 27 -1.69 -16.29 -8.59
N LEU A 28 -2.55 -15.28 -8.52
CA LEU A 28 -2.92 -14.59 -7.28
C LEU A 28 -4.36 -14.91 -6.90
N SER A 29 -4.66 -14.97 -5.60
CA SER A 29 -6.06 -15.03 -5.15
C SER A 29 -6.75 -13.71 -5.45
N LYS A 30 -8.08 -13.75 -5.62
CA LYS A 30 -8.89 -12.55 -5.84
C LYS A 30 -8.73 -11.53 -4.71
N GLU A 31 -8.61 -12.02 -3.47
CA GLU A 31 -8.37 -11.20 -2.28
C GLU A 31 -7.04 -10.45 -2.38
N VAL A 32 -5.97 -11.15 -2.79
CA VAL A 32 -4.65 -10.53 -2.98
C VAL A 32 -4.71 -9.42 -4.02
N VAL A 33 -5.38 -9.67 -5.14
CA VAL A 33 -5.54 -8.67 -6.20
C VAL A 33 -6.36 -7.47 -5.70
N ALA A 34 -7.46 -7.71 -4.99
CA ALA A 34 -8.36 -6.67 -4.53
C ALA A 34 -7.71 -5.73 -3.50
N TRP A 35 -6.98 -6.25 -2.51
CA TRP A 35 -6.32 -5.37 -1.54
C TRP A 35 -5.19 -4.57 -2.19
N ILE A 36 -4.41 -5.15 -3.10
CA ILE A 36 -3.32 -4.41 -3.79
C ILE A 36 -3.93 -3.28 -4.63
N ALA A 37 -5.04 -3.55 -5.32
CA ALA A 37 -5.75 -2.52 -6.07
C ALA A 37 -6.24 -1.39 -5.16
N ARG A 38 -6.88 -1.73 -4.02
CA ARG A 38 -7.33 -0.75 -3.01
C ARG A 38 -6.17 0.08 -2.46
N ALA A 39 -5.08 -0.57 -2.05
CA ALA A 39 -3.90 0.09 -1.50
C ALA A 39 -3.21 1.01 -2.53
N ARG A 40 -3.10 0.59 -3.80
CA ARG A 40 -2.55 1.43 -4.89
C ARG A 40 -3.44 2.64 -5.21
N ALA A 41 -4.73 2.55 -4.93
CA ALA A 41 -5.70 3.63 -5.10
C ALA A 41 -5.91 4.46 -3.83
N ASN A 42 -5.22 4.16 -2.73
CA ASN A 42 -5.47 4.75 -1.40
C ASN A 42 -6.92 4.58 -0.88
N LEU A 43 -7.63 3.56 -1.36
CA LEU A 43 -9.03 3.24 -1.01
C LEU A 43 -9.06 2.17 0.09
N CYS A 44 -8.32 2.43 1.15
CA CYS A 44 -8.13 1.52 2.27
C CYS A 44 -9.01 1.98 3.44
N ASN A 45 -9.62 1.06 4.20
CA ASN A 45 -10.40 1.39 5.40
C ASN A 45 -9.48 1.84 6.55
N LEU A 46 -8.75 2.93 6.37
CA LEU A 46 -8.02 3.62 7.43
C LEU A 46 -8.64 4.98 7.67
N ASP A 47 -8.39 5.48 8.87
CA ASP A 47 -8.89 6.75 9.32
C ASP A 47 -8.49 7.91 8.38
N ALA A 48 -7.30 7.86 7.76
CA ALA A 48 -6.90 8.83 6.73
C ALA A 48 -7.83 8.83 5.50
N SER A 49 -8.20 7.66 4.97
CA SER A 49 -9.09 7.54 3.80
C SER A 49 -10.54 7.88 4.16
N LEU A 50 -10.96 7.53 5.38
CA LEU A 50 -12.28 7.89 5.90
C LEU A 50 -12.42 9.40 6.14
N ALA A 51 -11.35 10.07 6.55
CA ALA A 51 -11.32 11.52 6.70
C ALA A 51 -11.35 12.24 5.34
N GLU A 52 -10.65 11.73 4.32
CA GLU A 52 -10.74 12.26 2.94
C GLU A 52 -12.19 12.24 2.41
N THR A 53 -12.94 11.20 2.78
CA THR A 53 -14.35 11.00 2.42
C THR A 53 -15.33 11.63 3.42
N LYS A 54 -14.83 12.37 4.43
CA LYS A 54 -15.60 13.08 5.48
C LYS A 54 -16.46 12.18 6.37
N PHE A 55 -16.18 10.88 6.47
CA PHE A 55 -16.86 9.98 7.40
C PHE A 55 -16.39 10.17 8.84
N ILE A 56 -15.15 10.62 9.03
CA ILE A 56 -14.60 10.95 10.35
C ILE A 56 -13.87 12.29 10.31
N SER A 57 -13.73 12.93 11.48
CA SER A 57 -13.07 14.23 11.59
C SER A 57 -11.57 14.15 11.90
N TYR A 58 -11.12 13.07 12.54
CA TYR A 58 -9.74 12.94 13.01
C TYR A 58 -9.13 11.63 12.49
N PRO A 59 -8.16 11.69 11.57
CA PRO A 59 -7.55 10.50 10.98
C PRO A 59 -6.47 9.86 11.87
N THR A 60 -6.49 10.12 13.18
CA THR A 60 -5.39 9.83 14.10
C THR A 60 -5.28 8.34 14.40
N CYS A 61 -4.05 7.82 14.38
CA CYS A 61 -3.79 6.45 14.82
C CYS A 61 -3.82 6.35 16.36
N PRO A 62 -4.22 5.22 16.96
CA PRO A 62 -4.10 4.98 18.41
C PRO A 62 -2.66 5.07 18.97
N CYS A 63 -1.64 5.17 18.11
CA CYS A 63 -0.26 5.41 18.51
C CYS A 63 0.13 6.89 18.54
N ASP A 64 -0.86 7.79 18.54
CA ASP A 64 -0.73 9.25 18.51
C ASP A 64 -0.16 9.83 17.22
N CYS A 65 -0.02 9.02 16.17
CA CYS A 65 0.28 9.55 14.85
C CYS A 65 -0.93 10.33 14.32
N LEU A 66 -0.68 11.54 13.80
CA LEU A 66 -1.72 12.44 13.28
C LEU A 66 -2.50 11.84 12.11
N GLU A 67 -1.89 10.93 11.37
CA GLU A 67 -2.47 10.35 10.16
C GLU A 67 -2.22 8.84 10.11
N GLN A 68 -3.27 8.07 10.32
CA GLN A 68 -3.29 6.63 10.12
C GLN A 68 -3.41 6.33 8.62
N ASN A 69 -2.30 6.43 7.88
CA ASN A 69 -2.25 6.04 6.47
C ASN A 69 -1.48 4.73 6.26
N LEU A 70 -1.48 4.22 5.03
CA LEU A 70 -0.82 2.95 4.71
C LEU A 70 0.68 2.95 5.01
N ASP A 71 1.37 4.06 4.75
CA ASP A 71 2.80 4.17 5.03
C ASP A 71 3.06 4.09 6.53
N HIS A 72 2.26 4.80 7.32
CA HIS A 72 2.28 4.72 8.76
C HIS A 72 2.06 3.28 9.24
N MET A 73 0.95 2.65 8.84
CA MET A 73 0.59 1.31 9.30
C MET A 73 1.62 0.25 8.89
N LEU A 74 2.13 0.31 7.66
CA LEU A 74 3.04 -0.69 7.10
C LEU A 74 4.51 -0.47 7.45
N TRP A 75 4.95 0.74 7.77
CA TRP A 75 6.38 1.04 7.93
C TRP A 75 6.75 1.74 9.24
N GLU A 76 5.87 2.53 9.84
CA GLU A 76 6.25 3.50 10.90
C GLU A 76 5.54 3.28 12.25
N CYS A 77 4.34 2.69 12.25
CA CYS A 77 3.49 2.55 13.42
C CYS A 77 4.16 1.73 14.53
N VAL A 78 4.28 2.31 15.73
CA VAL A 78 4.95 1.65 16.85
C VAL A 78 4.17 0.45 17.38
N LEU A 79 2.85 0.42 17.20
CA LEU A 79 1.98 -0.69 17.63
C LEU A 79 2.28 -1.99 16.89
N TYR A 80 2.82 -1.91 15.68
CA TYR A 80 3.17 -3.08 14.87
C TYR A 80 4.67 -3.30 14.76
N ARG A 81 5.48 -2.65 15.59
CA ARG A 81 6.95 -2.69 15.47
C ARG A 81 7.50 -4.11 15.57
N LYS A 82 6.95 -4.92 16.48
CA LYS A 82 7.39 -6.29 16.73
C LYS A 82 7.07 -7.18 15.52
N GLU A 83 5.86 -7.07 15.02
CA GLU A 83 5.31 -7.88 13.94
C GLU A 83 5.87 -7.46 12.57
N ARG A 84 6.26 -6.19 12.44
CA ARG A 84 6.96 -5.67 11.25
C ARG A 84 8.38 -6.20 11.13
N THR A 85 8.98 -6.71 12.21
CA THR A 85 10.38 -7.20 12.18
C THR A 85 10.51 -8.36 11.18
N GLU A 86 9.58 -9.32 11.21
CA GLU A 86 9.55 -10.42 10.25
C GLU A 86 9.32 -9.93 8.81
N LEU A 87 8.41 -8.96 8.62
CA LEU A 87 8.15 -8.35 7.31
C LEU A 87 9.44 -7.71 6.75
N VAL A 88 10.13 -6.90 7.54
CA VAL A 88 11.35 -6.18 7.14
C VAL A 88 12.48 -7.16 6.81
N GLU A 89 12.68 -8.19 7.62
CA GLU A 89 13.69 -9.23 7.36
C GLU A 89 13.42 -9.95 6.03
N ASN A 90 12.17 -10.30 5.76
CA ASN A 90 11.77 -10.93 4.51
C ASN A 90 11.97 -10.02 3.29
N LEU A 91 11.75 -8.71 3.45
CA LEU A 91 12.01 -7.71 2.40
C LEU A 91 13.52 -7.52 2.16
N TRP A 92 14.34 -7.52 3.21
CA TRP A 92 15.80 -7.44 3.09
C TRP A 92 16.39 -8.65 2.37
N LYS A 93 15.92 -9.87 2.68
CA LYS A 93 16.29 -11.10 1.94
C LYS A 93 15.98 -10.98 0.44
N LYS A 94 14.96 -10.19 0.09
CA LYS A 94 14.54 -9.90 -1.29
C LYS A 94 15.25 -8.67 -1.90
N LYS A 95 16.30 -8.16 -1.24
CA LYS A 95 17.13 -7.02 -1.66
C LYS A 95 16.38 -5.68 -1.72
N TRP A 96 15.24 -5.55 -1.04
CA TRP A 96 14.60 -4.25 -0.87
C TRP A 96 15.37 -3.40 0.13
N LYS A 97 15.47 -2.10 -0.16
CA LYS A 97 16.17 -1.14 0.67
C LYS A 97 15.18 -0.10 1.22
N PRO A 98 15.35 0.34 2.48
CA PRO A 98 14.60 1.47 3.00
C PRO A 98 15.00 2.79 2.30
N PRO A 99 14.16 3.84 2.37
CA PRO A 99 12.87 3.89 3.08
C PRO A 99 11.79 3.09 2.37
N PHE A 100 11.04 2.29 3.14
CA PHE A 100 9.88 1.59 2.60
C PHE A 100 8.72 2.58 2.47
N ARG A 101 8.08 2.59 1.30
CA ARG A 101 6.96 3.48 0.96
C ARG A 101 5.88 2.72 0.22
N ILE A 102 4.66 3.23 0.17
CA ILE A 102 3.54 2.61 -0.52
C ILE A 102 3.81 2.39 -2.02
N ASP A 103 4.77 3.12 -2.58
CA ASP A 103 5.31 2.90 -3.92
C ASP A 103 5.86 1.47 -4.13
N LEU A 104 6.26 0.77 -3.07
CA LEU A 104 6.55 -0.68 -3.09
C LEU A 104 5.42 -1.48 -3.71
N LEU A 105 4.17 -1.14 -3.39
CA LEU A 105 2.99 -1.83 -3.91
C LEU A 105 2.72 -1.55 -5.38
N LYS A 106 3.41 -0.55 -5.96
CA LYS A 106 3.30 -0.24 -7.39
C LYS A 106 4.19 -1.15 -8.23
N VAL A 107 5.21 -1.77 -7.63
CA VAL A 107 6.10 -2.70 -8.31
C VAL A 107 5.41 -4.07 -8.41
N PRO A 108 5.46 -4.74 -9.57
CA PRO A 108 4.77 -6.00 -9.76
C PRO A 108 5.61 -7.19 -9.26
N GLU A 109 6.27 -7.09 -8.11
CA GLU A 109 7.07 -8.17 -7.53
C GLU A 109 6.20 -8.95 -6.52
N LEU A 110 5.91 -10.23 -6.79
CA LEU A 110 4.86 -10.95 -6.08
C LEU A 110 5.21 -11.35 -4.67
N GLU A 111 6.45 -11.73 -4.43
CA GLU A 111 6.79 -12.36 -3.16
C GLU A 111 6.82 -11.33 -2.04
N SER A 112 7.25 -10.09 -2.31
CA SER A 112 7.14 -9.01 -1.33
C SER A 112 5.69 -8.56 -1.16
N LEU A 113 4.90 -8.53 -2.24
CA LEU A 113 3.46 -8.29 -2.14
C LEU A 113 2.77 -9.34 -1.26
N LYS A 114 3.17 -10.61 -1.34
CA LYS A 114 2.69 -11.67 -0.45
C LYS A 114 3.15 -11.44 0.99
N CYS A 115 4.41 -11.05 1.24
CA CYS A 115 4.87 -10.72 2.59
C CYS A 115 4.03 -9.60 3.21
N VAL A 116 3.77 -8.52 2.45
CA VAL A 116 2.93 -7.41 2.92
C VAL A 116 1.49 -7.86 3.14
N HIS A 117 0.95 -8.70 2.25
CA HIS A 117 -0.39 -9.28 2.42
C HIS A 117 -0.53 -10.11 3.70
N CYS A 118 0.44 -10.96 4.00
CA CYS A 118 0.44 -11.76 5.23
C CYS A 118 0.42 -10.88 6.48
N PHE A 119 1.20 -9.80 6.47
CA PHE A 119 1.19 -8.81 7.56
C PHE A 119 -0.18 -8.14 7.70
N ILE A 120 -0.78 -7.70 6.59
CA ILE A 120 -2.10 -7.06 6.55
C ILE A 120 -3.20 -7.97 7.12
N LEU A 121 -3.27 -9.22 6.64
CA LEU A 121 -4.27 -10.19 7.09
C LEU A 121 -4.12 -10.53 8.58
N GLY A 122 -2.88 -10.75 9.04
CA GLY A 122 -2.61 -11.11 10.43
C GLY A 122 -3.10 -10.08 11.45
N HIS A 123 -3.19 -8.81 11.04
CA HIS A 123 -3.55 -7.69 11.90
C HIS A 123 -4.93 -7.10 11.56
N LYS A 124 -5.69 -7.78 10.67
CA LYS A 124 -7.00 -7.32 10.16
C LYS A 124 -6.99 -5.87 9.71
N LEU A 125 -5.85 -5.42 9.17
CA LEU A 125 -5.79 -4.10 8.59
C LEU A 125 -6.68 -4.15 7.32
N PHE A 126 -7.60 -3.20 7.17
CA PHE A 126 -8.36 -3.00 5.93
C PHE A 126 -9.39 -4.08 5.52
N ILE A 127 -9.85 -4.91 6.46
CA ILE A 127 -10.99 -5.85 6.29
C ILE A 127 -12.22 -5.30 7.00
#